data_AF-A0A673H034-F1
#
_entry.id   AF-A0A673H034-F1
#
_cell.length_a   1.000
_cell.length_b   1.000
_cell.length_c   1.000
_cell.angle_alpha   90.00
_cell.angle_beta   90.00
_cell.angle_gamma   90.00
#
_symmetry.space_group_name_H-M   'P 1'
#
loop_
_entity.id
_entity.type
_entity.pdbx_description
1 polymer ?
#
loop_
_entity_poly.entity_id
_entity_poly.type
_entity_poly.pdbx_seq_one_letter_code
_entity_poly.pdbx_strand_id
1 'polypeptide(L)'
;MRSEAILSLLFILALSDGADRQKNDRYAEFKKKHILPTDFQTDNKTAWVEHLVNNDLCGRTPVQSFIKDSEENIKLICNGSGTKTRDNYIKSTNLFQVYNIESENSTSQMLEWECKVNCATAKYHVIVECQKKLPVHYHAQHIEKNKRPYPCYYIQHDLVLSQWE
;
A
#
# COMPACT_ATOMS: atom_id res chain seq x y z
N MET A 1 48.94 -44.70 -14.24
CA MET A 1 47.67 -44.18 -13.71
C MET A 1 47.75 -42.66 -13.55
N ARG A 2 47.40 -41.89 -14.59
CA ARG A 2 47.10 -40.44 -14.49
C ARG A 2 46.24 -40.05 -15.68
N SER A 3 44.93 -40.15 -15.52
CA SER A 3 43.96 -39.42 -16.34
C SER A 3 42.61 -39.58 -15.66
N GLU A 4 42.12 -38.54 -15.00
CA GLU A 4 40.71 -38.32 -14.67
C GLU A 4 40.66 -36.89 -14.10
N ALA A 5 40.81 -35.91 -14.97
CA ALA A 5 40.70 -34.49 -14.61
C ALA A 5 39.71 -33.79 -15.55
N ILE A 6 38.58 -34.40 -15.89
CA ILE A 6 37.52 -33.73 -16.64
C ILE A 6 36.14 -34.27 -16.22
N LEU A 7 35.72 -33.98 -14.98
CA LEU A 7 34.30 -34.17 -14.61
C LEU A 7 33.84 -33.17 -13.53
N SER A 8 34.39 -31.96 -13.53
CA SER A 8 34.02 -30.90 -12.58
C SER A 8 33.75 -29.55 -13.25
N LEU A 9 33.36 -29.56 -14.54
CA LEU A 9 33.11 -28.35 -15.32
C LEU A 9 31.66 -28.17 -15.78
N LEU A 10 30.71 -29.01 -15.31
CA LEU A 10 29.29 -28.91 -15.67
C LEU A 10 28.37 -28.42 -14.55
N PHE A 11 28.87 -28.19 -13.33
CA PHE A 11 28.04 -27.69 -12.23
C PHE A 11 28.01 -26.15 -12.07
N ILE A 12 28.77 -25.40 -12.86
CA ILE A 12 28.86 -23.93 -12.69
C ILE A 12 27.76 -23.18 -13.49
N LEU A 13 27.02 -23.85 -14.38
CA LEU A 13 26.02 -23.19 -15.24
C LEU A 13 24.60 -23.07 -14.63
N ALA A 14 24.36 -23.57 -13.41
CA ALA A 14 23.02 -23.56 -12.80
C ALA A 14 22.76 -22.37 -11.83
N LEU A 15 23.68 -21.41 -11.71
CA LEU A 15 23.54 -20.27 -10.78
C LEU A 15 23.40 -18.90 -11.45
N SER A 16 23.36 -18.81 -12.78
CA SER A 16 23.24 -17.52 -13.48
C SER A 16 21.80 -17.04 -13.74
N ASP A 17 20.78 -17.90 -13.58
CA ASP A 17 19.38 -17.52 -13.84
C ASP A 17 18.68 -16.82 -12.65
N GLY A 18 19.38 -16.64 -11.53
CA GLY A 18 18.85 -15.95 -10.34
C GLY A 18 18.96 -14.42 -10.38
N ALA A 19 19.70 -13.85 -11.33
CA ALA A 19 20.04 -12.42 -11.34
C ALA A 19 19.03 -11.52 -12.08
N ASP A 20 18.06 -12.09 -12.80
CA ASP A 20 17.13 -11.30 -13.64
C ASP A 20 15.77 -11.00 -12.97
N ARG A 21 15.51 -11.53 -11.76
CA ARG A 21 14.28 -11.21 -10.99
C ARG A 21 14.35 -9.90 -10.18
N GLN A 22 15.50 -9.23 -10.14
CA GLN A 22 15.73 -8.10 -9.24
C GLN A 22 15.45 -6.72 -9.86
N LYS A 23 14.73 -6.68 -10.99
CA LYS A 23 14.57 -5.47 -11.81
C LYS A 23 13.17 -4.86 -11.81
N ASN A 24 12.42 -4.86 -10.69
CA ASN A 24 11.40 -3.83 -10.40
C ASN A 24 10.84 -3.79 -8.95
N ASP A 25 11.65 -4.11 -7.94
CA ASP A 25 11.15 -4.36 -6.58
C ASP A 25 10.43 -3.16 -5.92
N ARG A 26 10.98 -1.93 -6.06
CA ARG A 26 10.44 -0.76 -5.35
C ARG A 26 9.02 -0.35 -5.74
N TYR A 27 8.66 -0.45 -7.04
CA TYR A 27 7.27 -0.16 -7.44
C TYR A 27 6.33 -1.28 -7.00
N ALA A 28 6.76 -2.54 -7.07
CA ALA A 28 5.97 -3.66 -6.56
C ALA A 28 5.71 -3.52 -5.05
N GLU A 29 6.72 -3.11 -4.29
CA GLU A 29 6.61 -2.78 -2.87
C GLU A 29 5.67 -1.59 -2.63
N PHE A 30 5.80 -0.51 -3.41
CA PHE A 30 4.87 0.62 -3.36
C PHE A 30 3.42 0.18 -3.61
N LYS A 31 3.18 -0.64 -4.64
CA LYS A 31 1.86 -1.20 -4.93
C LYS A 31 1.31 -1.97 -3.74
N LYS A 32 2.08 -2.95 -3.25
CA LYS A 32 1.70 -3.80 -2.10
C LYS A 32 1.31 -2.95 -0.89
N LYS A 33 2.03 -1.85 -0.64
CA LYS A 33 1.84 -1.02 0.55
C LYS A 33 0.79 0.09 0.40
N HIS A 34 0.51 0.54 -0.83
CA HIS A 34 -0.18 1.81 -1.04
C HIS A 34 -1.25 1.81 -2.13
N ILE A 35 -1.50 0.71 -2.84
CA ILE A 35 -2.55 0.67 -3.88
C ILE A 35 -3.53 -0.46 -3.56
N LEU A 36 -4.82 -0.12 -3.48
CA LEU A 36 -5.86 -1.12 -3.28
C LEU A 36 -6.20 -1.85 -4.59
N PRO A 37 -6.54 -3.15 -4.52
CA PRO A 37 -7.23 -3.83 -5.62
C PRO A 37 -8.50 -3.07 -6.03
N THR A 38 -8.82 -3.07 -7.31
CA THR A 38 -9.97 -2.33 -7.88
C THR A 38 -11.30 -2.74 -7.24
N ASP A 39 -11.47 -4.03 -6.95
CA ASP A 39 -12.66 -4.66 -6.37
C ASP A 39 -12.62 -4.72 -4.83
N PHE A 40 -11.66 -4.05 -4.19
CA PHE A 40 -11.50 -4.10 -2.74
C PHE A 40 -12.71 -3.50 -2.00
N GLN A 41 -13.27 -4.28 -1.07
CA GLN A 41 -14.41 -3.93 -0.22
C GLN A 41 -13.97 -3.00 0.91
N THR A 42 -13.92 -1.70 0.61
CA THR A 42 -13.39 -0.66 1.50
C THR A 42 -14.22 -0.40 2.75
N ASP A 43 -15.47 -0.83 2.76
CA ASP A 43 -16.46 -0.76 3.84
C ASP A 43 -16.59 -2.07 4.62
N ASN A 44 -15.75 -3.07 4.32
CA ASN A 44 -15.73 -4.35 5.02
C ASN A 44 -14.49 -4.46 5.92
N LYS A 45 -14.70 -4.45 7.23
CA LYS A 45 -13.61 -4.55 8.21
C LYS A 45 -12.82 -5.86 8.10
N THR A 46 -13.50 -6.97 7.82
CA THR A 46 -12.86 -8.28 7.62
C THR A 46 -11.96 -8.27 6.39
N ALA A 47 -12.40 -7.65 5.29
CA ALA A 47 -11.58 -7.52 4.08
C ALA A 47 -10.30 -6.73 4.35
N TRP A 48 -10.34 -5.69 5.19
CA TRP A 48 -9.15 -4.97 5.63
C TRP A 48 -8.21 -5.82 6.48
N VAL A 49 -8.73 -6.57 7.44
CA VAL A 49 -7.93 -7.51 8.25
C VAL A 49 -7.20 -8.50 7.35
N GLU A 50 -7.93 -9.18 6.46
CA GLU A 50 -7.37 -10.16 5.53
C GLU A 50 -6.33 -9.52 4.61
N HIS A 51 -6.60 -8.34 4.05
CA HIS A 51 -5.65 -7.63 3.20
C HIS A 51 -4.34 -7.31 3.93
N LEU A 52 -4.43 -6.79 5.16
CA LEU A 52 -3.24 -6.44 5.94
C LEU A 52 -2.45 -7.68 6.34
N VAL A 53 -3.11 -8.75 6.76
CA VAL A 53 -2.45 -10.00 7.18
C VAL A 53 -1.79 -10.69 5.97
N ASN A 54 -2.52 -10.88 4.88
CA ASN A 54 -2.01 -11.56 3.67
C ASN A 54 -0.86 -10.81 2.98
N ASN A 55 -0.67 -9.53 3.31
CA ASN A 55 0.42 -8.70 2.79
C ASN A 55 1.47 -8.33 3.85
N ASP A 56 1.44 -8.89 5.06
CA ASP A 56 2.39 -8.57 6.14
C ASP A 56 2.44 -7.06 6.48
N LEU A 57 1.28 -6.40 6.47
CA LEU A 57 1.13 -4.97 6.68
C LEU A 57 0.57 -4.62 8.06
N CYS A 58 -0.02 -5.59 8.77
CA CYS A 58 -0.63 -5.33 10.08
C CYS A 58 0.42 -4.89 11.12
N GLY A 59 0.16 -3.78 11.82
CA GLY A 59 1.05 -3.25 12.86
C GLY A 59 2.41 -2.75 12.34
N ARG A 60 2.63 -2.72 11.02
CA ARG A 60 3.91 -2.30 10.41
C ARG A 60 4.21 -0.82 10.65
N THR A 61 3.17 0.01 10.72
CA THR A 61 3.23 1.47 10.89
C THR A 61 1.99 1.92 11.65
N PRO A 62 2.06 3.01 12.47
CA PRO A 62 0.89 3.52 13.19
C PRO A 62 -0.31 3.81 12.26
N VAL A 63 -0.03 4.36 11.08
CA VAL A 63 -1.02 4.57 10.02
C VAL A 63 -0.43 4.13 8.69
N GLN A 64 -1.18 3.33 7.93
CA GLN A 64 -0.87 2.98 6.55
C GLN A 64 -1.90 3.58 5.60
N SER A 65 -1.43 4.32 4.59
CA SER A 65 -2.29 4.97 3.59
C SER A 65 -2.36 4.13 2.32
N PHE A 66 -3.57 3.86 1.85
CA PHE A 66 -3.84 3.16 0.59
C PHE A 66 -4.68 4.02 -0.36
N ILE A 67 -4.24 4.10 -1.60
CA ILE A 67 -4.89 4.83 -2.69
C ILE A 67 -5.85 3.88 -3.39
N LYS A 68 -7.13 4.29 -3.55
CA LYS A 68 -8.12 3.55 -4.35
C LYS A 68 -8.28 4.22 -5.71
N ASP A 69 -7.53 3.71 -6.69
CA ASP A 69 -7.58 4.14 -8.09
C ASP A 69 -6.87 3.10 -8.98
N SER A 70 -6.90 3.27 -10.29
CA SER A 70 -6.13 2.41 -11.19
C SER A 70 -4.62 2.69 -11.08
N GLU A 71 -3.81 1.65 -11.29
CA GLU A 71 -2.36 1.80 -11.33
C GLU A 71 -1.91 2.78 -12.41
N GLU A 72 -2.58 2.79 -13.55
CA GLU A 72 -2.32 3.72 -14.65
C GLU A 72 -2.49 5.16 -14.18
N ASN A 73 -3.58 5.47 -13.47
CA ASN A 73 -3.82 6.81 -12.97
C ASN A 73 -2.82 7.20 -11.87
N ILE A 74 -2.45 6.27 -10.98
CA ILE A 74 -1.45 6.52 -9.94
C ILE A 74 -0.06 6.76 -10.55
N LYS A 75 0.31 6.02 -11.62
CA LYS A 75 1.56 6.26 -12.37
C LYS A 75 1.57 7.63 -13.02
N LEU A 76 0.42 8.21 -13.39
CA LEU A 76 0.37 9.55 -14.00
C LEU A 76 0.92 10.65 -13.07
N ILE A 77 0.91 10.45 -11.74
CA ILE A 77 1.58 11.36 -10.80
C ILE A 77 3.04 11.59 -11.22
N CYS A 78 3.75 10.52 -11.57
CA CYS A 78 5.15 10.55 -12.02
C CYS A 78 5.33 10.81 -13.53
N ASN A 79 4.25 10.90 -14.30
CA ASN A 79 4.25 11.03 -15.77
C ASN A 79 3.55 12.32 -16.25
N GLY A 80 3.57 13.38 -15.44
CA GLY A 80 3.13 14.72 -15.84
C GLY A 80 1.82 15.20 -15.21
N SER A 81 1.12 14.36 -14.43
CA SER A 81 -0.06 14.77 -13.64
C SER A 81 0.28 15.11 -12.19
N GLY A 82 1.53 15.48 -11.92
CA GLY A 82 2.02 15.89 -10.62
C GLY A 82 2.96 17.09 -10.71
N THR A 83 3.04 17.84 -9.62
CA THR A 83 3.90 19.02 -9.47
C THR A 83 5.01 18.73 -8.48
N LYS A 84 6.24 19.12 -8.83
CA LYS A 84 7.41 18.95 -7.96
C LYS A 84 7.27 19.82 -6.69
N THR A 85 7.49 19.22 -5.53
CA THR A 85 7.56 19.92 -4.24
C THR A 85 8.96 20.52 -4.02
N ARG A 86 9.12 21.30 -2.95
CA ARG A 86 10.44 21.86 -2.57
C ARG A 86 11.48 20.77 -2.27
N ASP A 87 11.04 19.65 -1.72
CA ASP A 87 11.89 18.53 -1.30
C ASP A 87 12.08 17.45 -2.39
N ASN A 88 11.84 17.81 -3.66
CA ASN A 88 11.97 16.92 -4.83
C ASN A 88 11.00 15.73 -4.89
N TYR A 89 9.96 15.67 -4.04
CA TYR A 89 8.83 14.77 -4.23
C TYR A 89 7.86 15.29 -5.30
N ILE A 90 6.96 14.44 -5.76
CA ILE A 90 5.92 14.81 -6.73
C ILE A 90 4.55 14.75 -6.04
N LYS A 91 3.89 15.91 -5.95
CA LYS A 91 2.53 16.04 -5.44
C LYS A 91 1.53 15.87 -6.59
N SER A 92 0.52 15.03 -6.43
CA SER A 92 -0.53 14.87 -7.44
C SER A 92 -1.30 16.18 -7.67
N THR A 93 -1.65 16.45 -8.93
CA THR A 93 -2.56 17.55 -9.28
C THR A 93 -4.01 17.18 -8.96
N ASN A 94 -4.40 15.93 -9.22
CA ASN A 94 -5.73 15.42 -8.89
C ASN A 94 -5.80 14.92 -7.43
N LEU A 95 -7.01 14.97 -6.88
CA LEU A 95 -7.32 14.34 -5.60
C LEU A 95 -7.58 12.84 -5.79
N PHE A 96 -7.01 12.03 -4.91
CA PHE A 96 -7.25 10.59 -4.84
C PHE A 96 -8.04 10.23 -3.58
N GLN A 97 -8.91 9.23 -3.67
CA GLN A 97 -9.49 8.63 -2.47
C GLN A 97 -8.41 7.83 -1.75
N VAL A 98 -8.10 8.22 -0.50
CA VAL A 98 -7.11 7.53 0.33
C VAL A 98 -7.76 7.03 1.60
N TYR A 99 -7.45 5.77 1.92
CA TYR A 99 -7.84 5.08 3.14
C TYR A 99 -6.64 5.03 4.07
N ASN A 100 -6.77 5.65 5.23
CA ASN A 100 -5.78 5.64 6.30
C ASN A 100 -6.19 4.57 7.30
N ILE A 101 -5.32 3.58 7.45
CA ILE A 101 -5.56 2.41 8.28
C ILE A 101 -4.64 2.45 9.48
N GLU A 102 -5.24 2.60 10.66
CA GLU A 102 -4.56 2.31 11.91
C GLU A 102 -4.69 0.81 12.17
N SER A 103 -3.56 0.13 12.38
CA SER A 103 -3.57 -1.28 12.69
C SER A 103 -2.56 -1.64 13.76
N GLU A 104 -2.92 -2.60 14.61
CA GLU A 104 -2.07 -3.11 15.66
C GLU A 104 -2.14 -4.64 15.70
N ASN A 105 -1.00 -5.25 16.00
CA ASN A 105 -0.91 -6.67 16.28
C ASN A 105 -1.29 -6.87 17.74
N SER A 106 -2.41 -7.55 17.98
CA SER A 106 -2.86 -7.90 19.32
C SER A 106 -2.48 -9.34 19.60
N THR A 107 -1.62 -9.55 20.60
CA THR A 107 -1.48 -10.85 21.25
C THR A 107 -2.62 -10.99 22.26
N SER A 108 -3.69 -11.67 21.86
CA SER A 108 -4.63 -12.20 22.84
C SER A 108 -3.89 -13.26 23.67
N GLN A 109 -4.17 -13.34 24.98
CA GLN A 109 -3.55 -14.33 25.88
C GLN A 109 -3.90 -15.79 25.52
N MET A 110 -4.70 -16.01 24.48
CA MET A 110 -5.07 -17.33 23.95
C MET A 110 -4.85 -17.38 22.43
N LEU A 111 -3.61 -17.68 22.04
CA LEU A 111 -3.20 -18.42 20.82
C LEU A 111 -3.66 -18.01 19.41
N GLU A 112 -4.28 -16.85 19.18
CA GLU A 112 -4.45 -16.32 17.81
C GLU A 112 -3.96 -14.86 17.70
N TRP A 113 -3.21 -14.59 16.63
CA TRP A 113 -2.76 -13.26 16.25
C TRP A 113 -3.95 -12.49 15.68
N GLU A 114 -4.39 -11.43 16.36
CA GLU A 114 -5.48 -10.59 15.88
C GLU A 114 -4.96 -9.27 15.33
N CYS A 115 -5.27 -8.97 14.07
CA CYS A 115 -5.04 -7.67 13.46
C CYS A 115 -6.23 -6.76 13.74
N LYS A 116 -6.08 -5.80 14.66
CA LYS A 116 -7.13 -4.80 14.90
C LYS A 116 -6.98 -3.67 13.91
N VAL A 117 -8.11 -3.15 13.41
CA VAL A 117 -8.13 -2.18 12.31
C VAL A 117 -9.14 -1.07 12.57
N ASN A 118 -8.68 0.18 12.50
CA ASN A 118 -9.53 1.36 12.36
C ASN A 118 -9.24 2.01 10.99
N CYS A 119 -10.29 2.52 10.36
CA CYS A 119 -10.19 3.05 9.00
C CYS A 119 -10.86 4.42 8.92
N ALA A 120 -10.14 5.39 8.38
CA ALA A 120 -10.64 6.69 8.03
C ALA A 120 -10.29 7.02 6.57
N THR A 121 -11.19 7.68 5.85
CA THR A 121 -11.02 7.93 4.42
C THR A 121 -11.37 9.36 4.04
N ALA A 122 -10.68 9.90 3.04
CA ALA A 122 -10.97 11.20 2.44
C ALA A 122 -10.31 11.31 1.06
N LYS A 123 -10.51 12.46 0.41
CA LYS A 123 -9.80 12.83 -0.82
C LYS A 123 -8.56 13.66 -0.50
N TYR A 124 -7.40 13.26 -1.02
CA TYR A 124 -6.12 13.91 -0.77
C TYR A 124 -5.34 14.16 -2.06
N HIS A 125 -4.52 15.20 -2.05
CA HIS A 125 -3.34 15.22 -2.91
C HIS A 125 -2.29 14.31 -2.31
N VAL A 126 -1.81 13.33 -3.07
CA VAL A 126 -0.79 12.39 -2.63
C VAL A 126 0.58 12.89 -3.06
N ILE A 127 1.59 12.72 -2.19
CA ILE A 127 2.97 13.12 -2.43
C ILE A 127 3.84 11.88 -2.44
N VAL A 128 4.51 11.62 -3.55
CA VAL A 128 5.33 10.42 -3.76
C VAL A 128 6.74 10.74 -4.22
N GLU A 129 7.68 9.85 -3.94
CA GLU A 129 8.95 9.79 -4.65
C GLU A 129 8.76 9.02 -5.96
N CYS A 130 9.34 9.54 -7.05
CA CYS A 130 9.30 8.91 -8.36
C CYS A 130 10.69 8.45 -8.79
N GLN A 131 10.81 7.20 -9.25
CA GLN A 131 12.02 6.67 -9.87
C GLN A 131 11.65 6.04 -11.22
N LYS A 132 12.37 6.41 -12.29
CA LYS A 132 12.09 5.93 -13.65
C LYS A 132 10.61 6.05 -14.04
N LYS A 133 9.98 7.17 -13.67
CA LYS A 133 8.56 7.48 -13.92
C LYS A 133 7.55 6.57 -13.20
N LEU A 134 7.97 5.85 -12.15
CA LEU A 134 7.10 5.05 -11.29
C LEU A 134 7.15 5.58 -9.85
N PRO A 135 6.03 5.59 -9.12
CA PRO A 135 6.05 5.92 -7.71
C PRO A 135 6.75 4.80 -6.93
N VAL A 136 7.68 5.13 -6.04
CA VAL A 136 8.47 4.15 -5.29
C VAL A 136 8.44 4.35 -3.79
N HIS A 137 7.89 5.48 -3.34
CA HIS A 137 7.73 5.78 -1.92
C HIS A 137 6.56 6.74 -1.72
N TYR A 138 5.70 6.44 -0.76
CA TYR A 138 4.62 7.33 -0.32
C TYR A 138 5.17 8.24 0.77
N HIS A 139 5.32 9.53 0.48
CA HIS A 139 5.94 10.48 1.40
C HIS A 139 4.91 11.09 2.35
N ALA A 140 3.82 11.63 1.79
CA ALA A 140 2.82 12.36 2.55
C ALA A 140 1.53 12.53 1.75
N GLN A 141 0.52 13.13 2.37
CA GLN A 141 -0.70 13.54 1.72
C GLN A 141 -1.25 14.83 2.32
N HIS A 142 -1.89 15.65 1.48
CA HIS A 142 -2.53 16.89 1.89
C HIS A 142 -4.01 16.85 1.57
N ILE A 143 -4.83 17.05 2.60
CA ILE A 143 -6.26 17.29 2.46
C ILE A 143 -6.50 18.80 2.30
N GLU A 144 -7.54 19.17 1.56
CA GLU A 144 -7.96 20.56 1.47
C GLU A 144 -8.38 21.11 2.83
N LYS A 145 -8.22 22.43 3.02
CA LYS A 145 -8.67 23.11 4.25
C LYS A 145 -10.17 22.86 4.47
N ASN A 146 -10.57 22.66 5.72
CA ASN A 146 -11.95 22.41 6.17
C ASN A 146 -12.55 21.05 5.74
N LYS A 147 -11.79 20.17 5.10
CA LYS A 147 -12.20 18.78 4.90
C LYS A 147 -11.65 17.92 6.03
N ARG A 148 -12.44 16.94 6.48
CA ARG A 148 -12.06 15.98 7.53
C ARG A 148 -12.24 14.55 7.02
N PRO A 149 -11.36 13.61 7.39
CA PRO A 149 -11.59 12.21 7.15
C PRO A 149 -12.84 11.72 7.89
N TYR A 150 -13.53 10.76 7.29
CA TYR A 150 -14.70 10.10 7.89
C TYR A 150 -14.44 8.60 8.01
N PRO A 151 -15.09 7.89 8.95
CA PRO A 151 -14.95 6.45 9.10
C PRO A 151 -15.28 5.69 7.81
N CYS A 152 -14.52 4.64 7.51
CA CYS A 152 -14.82 3.79 6.34
C CYS A 152 -16.04 2.90 6.54
N TYR A 153 -16.41 2.67 7.79
CA TYR A 153 -17.55 1.87 8.20
C TYR A 153 -18.53 2.79 8.93
N TYR A 154 -19.80 2.76 8.57
CA TYR A 154 -20.83 3.37 9.39
C TYR A 154 -21.08 2.47 10.58
N ILE A 155 -20.95 3.01 11.80
CA ILE A 155 -21.45 2.32 12.98
C ILE A 155 -22.96 2.39 12.88
N GLN A 156 -23.63 1.23 12.80
CA GLN A 156 -25.08 1.10 12.73
C GLN A 156 -25.76 1.44 14.07
N HIS A 157 -25.31 2.49 14.75
CA HIS A 157 -25.91 3.03 15.98
C HIS A 157 -26.67 4.34 15.76
N ASP A 158 -26.44 5.06 14.66
CA ASP A 158 -27.07 6.38 14.41
C ASP A 158 -28.42 6.32 13.68
N LEU A 159 -28.90 5.13 13.29
CA LEU A 159 -30.25 4.95 12.71
C LEU A 159 -31.37 4.90 13.76
N VAL A 160 -31.06 5.01 15.05
CA VAL A 160 -32.07 5.00 16.12
C VAL A 160 -32.54 6.40 16.54
N LEU A 161 -31.82 7.46 16.13
CA LEU A 161 -32.13 8.83 16.57
C LEU A 161 -32.95 9.66 15.58
N SER A 162 -33.33 9.14 14.41
CA SER A 162 -34.13 9.88 13.42
C SER A 162 -35.62 9.51 13.38
N GLN A 163 -36.15 8.80 14.39
CA GLN A 163 -37.58 8.49 14.50
C GLN A 163 -38.33 9.30 15.58
N TRP A 164 -37.75 10.39 16.07
CA TRP A 164 -38.42 11.31 17.00
C TRP A 164 -38.20 12.77 16.59
N GLU A 165 -38.73 13.15 15.44
CA GLU A 165 -39.17 14.52 15.12
C GLU A 165 -40.61 14.48 14.60
#